data_AF-A0A381J3R4-F1
#
_entry.id   AF-A0A381J3R4-F1
#
_cell.length_a   1.000
_cell.length_b   1.000
_cell.length_c   1.000
_cell.angle_alpha   90.00
_cell.angle_beta   90.00
_cell.angle_gamma   90.00
#
_symmetry.space_group_name_H-M   'P 1'
#
loop_
_entity.id
_entity.type
_entity.pdbx_description
1 polymer ?
#
loop_
_entity_poly.entity_id
_entity_poly.type
_entity_poly.pdbx_seq_one_letter_code
_entity_poly.pdbx_strand_id
1 'polypeptide(L)'
;MPQFNISNYVLDSANDNYPTYELCSKWNINPFIDLNSKNKGNPKYPTTLDINEKGVPICIGGHEMVYNGFEKSRSRLKWRCPLVLKKVDSCSCQKQCSPSPYGRVIYTKPSWDLRLFTPVPRGSKQWKTIYKTRTCSERINNRILNDYRIHSLRIHGKERYSFMTMIAAINIHLDARLKVSGFSILNLLE
;
A
#
# COMPACT_ATOMS: atom_id res chain seq x y z
N MET A 1 -1.24 -24.76 11.78
CA MET A 1 -0.89 -23.80 10.70
C MET A 1 0.41 -23.11 11.09
N PRO A 2 1.38 -22.90 10.18
CA PRO A 2 2.55 -22.09 10.48
C PRO A 2 2.07 -20.69 10.92
N GLN A 3 2.71 -20.09 11.93
CA GLN A 3 2.41 -18.72 12.36
C GLN A 3 2.89 -17.73 11.30
N PHE A 4 2.10 -17.55 10.24
CA PHE A 4 2.37 -16.55 9.23
C PHE A 4 2.02 -15.16 9.78
N ASN A 5 3.05 -14.34 10.00
CA ASN A 5 2.86 -12.93 10.34
C ASN A 5 2.65 -12.13 9.05
N ILE A 6 1.41 -11.71 8.80
CA ILE A 6 1.07 -10.83 7.68
C ILE A 6 1.60 -9.44 8.03
N SER A 7 2.55 -8.93 7.25
CA SER A 7 3.17 -7.61 7.49
C SER A 7 2.55 -6.49 6.67
N ASN A 8 2.07 -6.82 5.46
CA ASN A 8 1.55 -5.87 4.49
C ASN A 8 0.23 -6.42 3.93
N TYR A 9 -0.74 -5.53 3.73
CA TYR A 9 -2.00 -5.88 3.10
C TYR A 9 -2.27 -4.92 1.94
N VAL A 10 -2.41 -5.48 0.74
CA VAL A 10 -2.45 -4.72 -0.52
C VAL A 10 -3.82 -4.89 -1.15
N LEU A 11 -4.55 -3.79 -1.30
CA LEU A 11 -5.92 -3.80 -1.84
C LEU A 11 -6.13 -2.68 -2.87
N ASP A 12 -7.19 -2.81 -3.65
CA ASP A 12 -7.66 -1.73 -4.51
C ASP A 12 -8.39 -0.63 -3.72
N SER A 13 -8.74 0.46 -4.42
CA SER A 13 -9.46 1.58 -3.83
C SER A 13 -10.90 1.25 -3.42
N ALA A 14 -11.47 0.10 -3.80
CA ALA A 14 -12.80 -0.31 -3.33
C ALA A 14 -12.76 -0.66 -1.83
N ASN A 15 -11.59 -1.05 -1.33
CA ASN A 15 -11.35 -1.35 0.08
C ASN A 15 -10.92 -0.13 0.90
N ASP A 16 -11.03 1.08 0.34
CA ASP A 16 -10.72 2.33 1.02
C ASP A 16 -11.84 2.75 1.99
N ASN A 17 -11.90 2.04 3.12
CA ASN A 17 -12.87 2.26 4.20
C ASN A 17 -12.20 2.17 5.59
N TYR A 18 -12.67 2.96 6.55
CA TYR A 18 -12.10 3.00 7.91
C TYR A 18 -12.00 1.63 8.61
N PRO A 19 -13.01 0.74 8.55
CA PRO A 19 -12.92 -0.58 9.19
C PRO A 19 -11.71 -1.41 8.72
N THR A 20 -11.34 -1.30 7.44
CA THR A 20 -10.16 -1.99 6.90
C THR A 20 -8.87 -1.45 7.52
N TYR A 21 -8.73 -0.13 7.66
CA TYR A 21 -7.56 0.48 8.29
C TYR A 21 -7.50 0.21 9.80
N GLU A 22 -8.64 0.19 10.49
CA GLU A 22 -8.74 -0.15 11.92
C GLU A 22 -8.28 -1.59 12.19
N LEU A 23 -8.73 -2.54 11.36
CA LEU A 23 -8.27 -3.93 11.42
C LEU A 23 -6.76 -4.03 11.22
N CYS A 24 -6.24 -3.36 10.18
CA CYS A 24 -4.81 -3.35 9.90
C CYS A 24 -4.01 -2.77 11.08
N SER A 25 -4.50 -1.67 11.67
CA SER A 25 -3.87 -1.05 12.84
C SER A 25 -3.87 -1.99 14.05
N LYS A 26 -4.98 -2.69 14.32
CA LYS A 26 -5.10 -3.63 15.44
C LYS A 26 -4.17 -4.82 15.30
N TRP A 27 -3.95 -5.28 14.07
CA TRP A 27 -3.10 -6.44 13.76
C TRP A 27 -1.67 -6.05 13.39
N ASN A 28 -1.30 -4.77 13.50
CA ASN A 28 0.02 -4.26 13.15
C ASN A 28 0.43 -4.60 11.69
N ILE A 29 -0.54 -4.50 10.79
CA ILE A 29 -0.40 -4.72 9.36
C ILE A 29 -0.31 -3.36 8.66
N ASN A 30 0.60 -3.23 7.70
CA ASN A 30 0.70 -2.02 6.89
C ASN A 30 -0.32 -2.05 5.74
N PRO A 31 -1.29 -1.12 5.68
CA PRO A 31 -2.24 -1.04 4.58
C PRO A 31 -1.62 -0.33 3.36
N PHE A 32 -1.67 -0.97 2.20
CA PHE A 32 -1.34 -0.40 0.90
C PHE A 32 -2.62 -0.38 0.06
N ILE A 33 -3.38 0.71 0.22
CA ILE A 33 -4.71 0.89 -0.38
C ILE A 33 -4.73 2.25 -1.06
N ASP A 34 -5.15 2.28 -2.33
CA ASP A 34 -5.34 3.54 -3.04
C ASP A 34 -6.52 4.32 -2.47
N LEU A 35 -6.42 5.64 -2.45
CA LEU A 35 -7.50 6.49 -1.96
C LEU A 35 -8.62 6.54 -3.00
N ASN A 36 -9.85 6.30 -2.55
CA ASN A 36 -11.04 6.49 -3.35
C ASN A 36 -11.39 7.98 -3.38
N SER A 37 -11.41 8.57 -4.59
CA SER A 37 -11.73 9.99 -4.81
C SER A 37 -13.14 10.38 -4.38
N LYS A 38 -14.06 9.41 -4.33
CA LYS A 38 -15.44 9.61 -3.86
C LYS A 38 -15.52 9.69 -2.33
N ASN A 39 -14.55 9.11 -1.62
CA ASN A 39 -14.51 9.09 -0.17
C ASN A 39 -13.68 10.28 0.35
N LYS A 40 -14.32 11.45 0.40
CA LYS A 40 -13.77 12.62 1.08
C LYS A 40 -14.13 12.50 2.56
N GLY A 41 -13.33 11.76 3.31
CA GLY A 41 -13.47 11.68 4.77
C GLY A 41 -13.40 13.06 5.43
N ASN A 42 -13.85 13.15 6.67
CA ASN A 42 -13.72 14.38 7.46
C ASN A 42 -12.34 14.41 8.13
N PRO A 43 -11.41 15.28 7.68
CA PRO A 43 -10.07 15.32 8.25
C PRO A 43 -10.12 15.73 9.72
N LYS A 44 -9.52 14.92 10.60
CA LYS A 44 -9.40 15.23 12.05
C LYS A 44 -8.03 15.78 12.44
N TYR A 45 -7.20 16.12 11.47
CA TYR A 45 -5.88 16.72 11.73
C TYR A 45 -5.99 18.23 11.94
N PRO A 46 -5.01 18.85 12.62
CA PRO A 46 -5.01 20.29 12.88
C PRO A 46 -5.15 21.13 11.61
N THR A 47 -6.07 22.10 11.61
CA THR A 47 -6.33 23.02 10.47
C THR A 47 -5.13 23.88 10.09
N THR A 48 -4.15 24.02 10.99
CA THR A 48 -2.89 24.75 10.75
C THR A 48 -1.89 23.97 9.87
N LEU A 49 -2.17 22.70 9.57
CA LEU A 49 -1.35 21.88 8.69
C LEU A 49 -1.96 21.82 7.29
N ASP A 50 -1.24 22.37 6.32
CA ASP A 50 -1.52 22.13 4.92
C ASP A 50 -1.04 20.74 4.52
N ILE A 51 -1.94 19.93 3.96
CA ILE A 51 -1.67 18.53 3.61
C ILE A 51 -2.21 18.29 2.21
N ASN A 52 -1.40 17.67 1.35
CA ASN A 52 -1.83 17.32 0.00
C ASN A 52 -2.78 16.11 0.01
N GLU A 53 -3.32 15.77 -1.17
CA GLU A 53 -4.25 14.65 -1.36
C GLU A 53 -3.70 13.28 -0.91
N LYS A 54 -2.38 13.13 -0.80
CA LYS A 54 -1.69 11.88 -0.41
C LYS A 54 -1.37 11.81 1.08
N GLY A 55 -1.69 12.85 1.86
CA GLY A 55 -1.35 12.91 3.28
C GLY A 55 0.06 13.43 3.57
N VAL A 56 0.70 14.07 2.59
CA VAL A 56 2.03 14.68 2.75
C VAL A 56 1.86 16.15 3.19
N PRO A 57 2.48 16.57 4.30
CA PRO A 57 2.40 17.96 4.73
C PRO A 57 3.18 18.88 3.78
N ILE A 58 2.63 20.07 3.56
CA ILE A 58 3.22 21.15 2.78
C ILE A 58 3.87 22.13 3.74
N CYS A 59 5.07 22.60 3.42
CA CYS A 59 5.76 23.59 4.24
C CYS A 59 5.25 25.01 3.96
N ILE A 60 5.58 25.96 4.83
CA ILE A 60 5.23 27.39 4.63
C ILE A 60 5.71 27.99 3.30
N GLY A 61 6.74 27.40 2.68
CA GLY A 61 7.23 27.79 1.36
C GLY A 61 6.54 27.06 0.20
N GLY A 62 5.44 26.35 0.45
CA GLY A 62 4.66 25.64 -0.58
C GLY A 62 5.27 24.32 -1.08
N HIS A 63 6.34 23.82 -0.45
CA HIS A 63 6.98 22.57 -0.88
C HIS A 63 6.47 21.36 -0.10
N GLU A 64 6.30 20.23 -0.79
CA GLU A 64 6.03 18.94 -0.15
C GLU A 64 7.19 18.52 0.75
N MET A 65 6.86 18.14 1.98
CA MET A 65 7.87 17.67 2.93
C MET A 65 8.31 16.25 2.61
N VAL A 66 9.56 15.93 2.96
CA VAL A 66 10.16 14.62 2.65
C VAL A 66 9.97 13.68 3.82
N TYR A 67 9.44 12.49 3.55
CA TYR A 67 9.31 11.45 4.56
C TYR A 67 10.68 11.00 5.08
N ASN A 68 10.83 10.97 6.41
CA ASN A 68 12.06 10.64 7.12
C ASN A 68 11.85 9.54 8.17
N GLY A 69 10.85 8.69 7.96
CA GLY A 69 10.62 7.49 8.77
C GLY A 69 9.39 7.57 9.70
N PHE A 70 9.01 6.39 10.20
CA PHE A 70 7.93 6.19 11.15
C PHE A 70 8.50 5.93 12.55
N GLU A 71 8.11 6.75 13.52
CA GLU A 71 8.52 6.61 14.91
C GLU A 71 7.49 5.76 15.66
N LYS A 72 7.81 4.47 15.82
CA LYS A 72 6.92 3.47 16.44
C LYS A 72 6.51 3.82 17.87
N SER A 73 7.46 4.30 18.68
CA SER A 73 7.23 4.62 20.10
C SER A 73 6.18 5.71 20.31
N ARG A 74 6.02 6.63 19.36
CA ARG A 74 5.07 7.74 19.43
C ARG A 74 3.98 7.68 18.36
N SER A 75 3.93 6.59 17.60
CA SER A 75 3.06 6.37 16.44
C SER A 75 2.90 7.64 15.58
N ARG A 76 4.01 8.08 14.98
CA ARG A 76 4.02 9.30 14.15
C ARG A 76 4.96 9.19 12.96
N LEU A 77 4.55 9.78 11.84
CA LEU A 77 5.39 9.95 10.66
C LEU A 77 6.20 11.22 10.82
N LYS A 78 7.50 11.14 10.55
CA LYS A 78 8.42 12.27 10.58
C LYS A 78 8.65 12.79 9.17
N TRP A 79 8.42 14.09 8.98
CA TRP A 79 8.60 14.77 7.71
C TRP A 79 9.65 15.88 7.86
N ARG A 80 10.60 15.94 6.93
CA ARG A 80 11.70 16.91 6.97
C ARG A 80 11.67 17.87 5.80
N CYS A 81 12.23 19.06 6.04
CA CYS A 81 12.37 20.10 5.04
C CYS A 81 13.10 19.58 3.78
N PRO A 82 12.52 19.77 2.58
CA PRO A 82 13.14 19.31 1.33
C PRO A 82 14.43 20.07 0.99
N LEU A 83 14.54 21.35 1.36
CA LEU A 83 15.74 22.17 1.12
C LEU A 83 16.97 21.59 1.86
N VAL A 84 16.82 21.28 3.15
CA VAL A 84 17.92 20.72 3.96
C VAL A 84 18.32 19.32 3.47
N LEU A 85 17.36 18.55 2.95
CA LEU A 85 17.61 17.25 2.33
C LEU A 85 18.05 17.35 0.86
N LYS A 86 18.29 18.56 0.34
CA LYS A 86 18.74 18.82 -1.04
C LYS A 86 17.82 18.19 -2.08
N LYS A 87 16.51 18.22 -1.83
CA LYS A 87 15.46 17.80 -2.78
C LYS A 87 14.86 18.97 -3.56
N VAL A 88 15.12 20.19 -3.10
CA VAL A 88 14.76 21.45 -3.75
C VAL A 88 15.98 22.35 -3.66
N ASP A 89 16.26 23.12 -4.71
CA ASP A 89 17.47 23.92 -4.83
C ASP A 89 17.41 25.24 -4.07
N SER A 90 16.22 25.84 -3.96
CA SER A 90 16.01 27.11 -3.27
C SER A 90 14.62 27.21 -2.65
N CYS A 91 14.50 27.99 -1.57
CA CYS A 91 13.22 28.25 -0.90
C CYS A 91 13.19 29.70 -0.43
N SER A 92 12.16 30.44 -0.86
CA SER A 92 11.95 31.85 -0.49
C SER A 92 11.80 32.05 1.02
N CYS A 93 11.24 31.06 1.72
CA CYS A 93 11.00 31.12 3.15
C CYS A 93 12.19 30.70 4.01
N GLN A 94 13.39 30.44 3.46
CA GLN A 94 14.52 29.91 4.22
C GLN A 94 14.84 30.74 5.49
N LYS A 95 14.79 32.08 5.39
CA LYS A 95 15.09 32.99 6.51
C LYS A 95 14.03 32.99 7.62
N GLN A 96 12.77 32.72 7.26
CA GLN A 96 11.63 32.71 8.19
C GLN A 96 11.27 31.29 8.66
N CYS A 97 11.95 30.28 8.13
CA CYS A 97 11.75 28.88 8.49
C CYS A 97 12.53 28.54 9.78
N SER A 98 12.87 27.26 9.97
CA SER A 98 13.61 26.82 11.14
C SER A 98 15.07 27.31 11.09
N PRO A 99 15.62 27.87 12.18
CA PRO A 99 17.03 28.24 12.28
C PRO A 99 17.97 27.04 12.45
N SER A 100 17.42 25.84 12.72
CA SER A 100 18.23 24.64 12.92
C SER A 100 18.84 24.16 11.60
N PRO A 101 20.11 23.71 11.58
CA PRO A 101 20.70 23.00 10.43
C PRO A 101 19.91 21.75 10.04
N TYR A 102 19.15 21.17 10.98
CA TYR A 102 18.28 20.02 10.72
C TYR A 102 17.03 20.39 9.90
N GLY A 103 16.71 21.67 9.81
CA GLY A 103 15.52 22.21 9.16
C GLY A 103 14.23 21.96 9.93
N ARG A 104 13.14 22.50 9.38
CA ARG A 104 11.80 22.28 9.93
C ARG A 104 11.41 20.81 9.83
N VAL A 105 10.79 20.32 10.90
CA VAL A 105 10.23 18.98 11.00
C VAL A 105 8.74 19.08 11.27
N ILE A 106 7.95 18.34 10.51
CA ILE A 106 6.51 18.20 10.74
C ILE A 106 6.24 16.75 11.12
N TYR A 107 5.32 16.54 12.05
CA TYR A 107 4.87 15.20 12.45
C TYR A 107 3.41 15.04 12.10
N THR A 108 3.06 13.96 11.41
CA THR A 108 1.67 13.51 11.25
C THR A 108 1.45 12.23 12.03
N LYS A 109 0.23 12.00 12.50
CA LYS A 109 -0.10 10.83 13.34
C LYS A 109 -1.16 9.97 12.66
N PRO A 110 -1.00 8.63 12.63
CA PRO A 110 -2.08 7.73 12.22
C PRO A 110 -3.35 7.92 13.03
N SER A 111 -3.24 8.33 14.31
CA SER A 111 -4.40 8.60 15.16
C SER A 111 -5.27 9.79 14.69
N TRP A 112 -4.74 10.70 13.88
CA TRP A 112 -5.54 11.78 13.29
C TRP A 112 -6.39 11.26 12.15
N ASP A 113 -5.82 10.41 11.30
CA ASP A 113 -6.54 9.75 10.23
C ASP A 113 -5.76 8.51 9.79
N LEU A 114 -6.28 7.32 10.12
CA LEU A 114 -5.66 6.03 9.79
C LEU A 114 -5.62 5.79 8.27
N ARG A 115 -6.59 6.36 7.56
CA ARG A 115 -6.67 6.28 6.10
C ARG A 115 -5.62 7.17 5.48
N LEU A 116 -5.49 8.43 5.90
CA LEU A 116 -4.57 9.39 5.27
C LEU A 116 -3.11 9.18 5.72
N PHE A 117 -2.87 8.95 7.01
CA PHE A 117 -1.55 8.84 7.62
C PHE A 117 -1.16 7.39 7.91
N THR A 118 -0.99 6.60 6.85
CA THR A 118 -0.52 5.21 6.94
C THR A 118 0.96 5.15 7.35
N PRO A 119 1.41 4.12 8.10
CA PRO A 119 2.82 4.01 8.54
C PRO A 119 3.84 4.12 7.41
N VAL A 120 3.48 3.56 6.24
CA VAL A 120 4.18 3.76 4.97
C VAL A 120 3.38 4.78 4.14
N PRO A 121 3.89 6.02 3.94
CA PRO A 121 3.15 7.04 3.23
C PRO A 121 2.95 6.68 1.75
N ARG A 122 1.77 7.02 1.23
CA ARG A 122 1.43 6.87 -0.19
C ARG A 122 2.39 7.68 -1.07
N GLY A 123 2.71 7.13 -2.23
CA GLY A 123 3.64 7.76 -3.17
C GLY A 123 5.12 7.64 -2.81
N SER A 124 5.48 7.19 -1.60
CA SER A 124 6.85 6.85 -1.26
C SER A 124 7.38 5.71 -2.14
N LYS A 125 8.72 5.63 -2.31
CA LYS A 125 9.35 4.57 -3.10
C LYS A 125 8.96 3.18 -2.58
N GLN A 126 8.98 3.00 -1.26
CA GLN A 126 8.56 1.77 -0.60
C GLN A 126 7.09 1.43 -0.92
N TRP A 127 6.20 2.42 -0.81
CA TRP A 127 4.79 2.22 -1.14
C TRP A 127 4.60 1.77 -2.59
N LYS A 128 5.23 2.46 -3.54
CA LYS A 128 5.14 2.11 -4.97
C LYS A 128 5.67 0.70 -5.26
N THR A 129 6.78 0.30 -4.62
CA THR A 129 7.36 -1.03 -4.83
C THR A 129 6.43 -2.14 -4.31
N ILE A 130 5.89 -1.98 -3.10
CA ILE A 130 4.99 -2.98 -2.52
C ILE A 130 3.66 -2.99 -3.25
N TYR A 131 3.08 -1.82 -3.57
CA TYR A 131 1.79 -1.75 -4.24
C TYR A 131 1.80 -2.40 -5.64
N LYS A 132 2.93 -2.39 -6.34
CA LYS A 132 3.09 -3.08 -7.64
C LYS A 132 2.82 -4.59 -7.57
N THR A 133 2.99 -5.23 -6.41
CA THR A 133 2.72 -6.67 -6.25
C THR A 133 1.24 -7.01 -6.36
N ARG A 134 0.33 -6.03 -6.23
CA ARG A 134 -1.13 -6.18 -6.44
C ARG A 134 -1.45 -6.82 -7.79
N THR A 135 -0.67 -6.49 -8.82
CA THR A 135 -0.83 -7.04 -10.17
C THR A 135 -0.70 -8.56 -10.22
N CYS A 136 0.02 -9.18 -9.28
CA CYS A 136 0.09 -10.64 -9.19
C CYS A 136 -1.27 -11.25 -8.85
N SER A 137 -1.98 -10.67 -7.88
CA SER A 137 -3.33 -11.14 -7.51
C SER A 137 -4.33 -10.93 -8.65
N GLU A 138 -4.26 -9.80 -9.36
CA GLU A 138 -5.10 -9.54 -10.54
C GLU A 138 -4.85 -10.57 -11.64
N ARG A 139 -3.59 -10.92 -11.91
CA ARG A 139 -3.26 -11.98 -12.88
C ARG A 139 -3.84 -13.32 -12.45
N ILE A 140 -3.69 -13.71 -11.18
CA ILE A 140 -4.26 -14.97 -10.66
C ILE A 140 -5.78 -14.97 -10.83
N ASN A 141 -6.45 -13.87 -10.45
CA ASN A 141 -7.90 -13.73 -10.62
C ASN A 141 -8.29 -13.86 -12.10
N ASN A 142 -7.57 -13.20 -13.02
CA ASN A 142 -7.82 -13.32 -14.45
C ASN A 142 -7.68 -14.77 -14.93
N ARG A 143 -6.64 -15.50 -14.48
CA ARG A 143 -6.47 -16.91 -14.84
C ARG A 143 -7.64 -17.76 -14.34
N ILE A 144 -8.01 -17.61 -13.07
CA ILE A 144 -9.13 -18.35 -12.47
C ILE A 144 -10.44 -18.04 -13.22
N LEU A 145 -10.75 -16.76 -13.42
CA LEU A 145 -12.05 -16.36 -13.95
C LEU A 145 -12.16 -16.60 -15.47
N ASN A 146 -11.09 -16.31 -16.23
CA ASN A 146 -11.12 -16.30 -17.69
C ASN A 146 -10.42 -17.51 -18.33
N ASP A 147 -9.23 -17.91 -17.86
CA ASP A 147 -8.53 -19.08 -18.46
C ASP A 147 -9.23 -20.38 -18.07
N TYR A 148 -9.52 -20.55 -16.78
CA TYR A 148 -10.28 -21.69 -16.25
C TYR A 148 -11.80 -21.52 -16.41
N ARG A 149 -12.25 -20.36 -16.91
CA ARG A 149 -13.65 -20.05 -17.22
C ARG A 149 -14.61 -20.38 -16.08
N ILE A 150 -14.20 -20.12 -14.83
CA ILE A 150 -15.01 -20.43 -13.64
C ILE A 150 -16.40 -19.80 -13.73
N HIS A 151 -16.52 -18.59 -14.29
CA HIS A 151 -17.83 -17.94 -14.51
C HIS A 151 -18.72 -18.64 -15.55
N SER A 152 -18.13 -19.35 -16.50
CA SER A 152 -18.85 -20.10 -17.53
C SER A 152 -19.25 -21.50 -17.06
N LEU A 153 -18.71 -21.97 -15.93
CA LEU A 153 -19.16 -23.21 -15.32
C LEU A 153 -20.61 -23.02 -14.87
N ARG A 154 -21.53 -23.79 -15.45
CA ARG A 154 -22.94 -23.83 -15.05
C ARG A 154 -23.10 -24.62 -13.74
N ILE A 155 -22.39 -24.19 -12.71
CA ILE A 155 -22.40 -24.79 -11.38
C ILE A 155 -23.00 -23.80 -10.37
N HIS A 156 -23.79 -24.33 -9.45
CA HIS A 156 -24.41 -23.59 -8.35
C HIS A 156 -23.94 -24.17 -7.01
N GLY A 157 -23.83 -23.32 -6.00
CA GLY A 157 -23.37 -23.69 -4.66
C GLY A 157 -21.93 -23.27 -4.39
N LYS A 158 -21.70 -22.67 -3.21
CA LYS A 158 -20.39 -22.14 -2.81
C LYS A 158 -19.34 -23.25 -2.71
N GLU A 159 -19.73 -24.46 -2.31
CA GLU A 159 -18.82 -25.59 -2.18
C GLU A 159 -18.21 -25.96 -3.54
N ARG A 160 -19.03 -25.99 -4.60
CA ARG A 160 -18.57 -26.35 -5.95
C ARG A 160 -17.64 -25.30 -6.54
N TYR A 161 -17.96 -24.02 -6.38
CA TYR A 161 -17.08 -22.92 -6.77
C TYR A 161 -15.74 -22.97 -6.02
N SER A 162 -15.78 -23.22 -4.71
CA SER A 162 -14.58 -23.36 -3.89
C SER A 162 -13.69 -24.49 -4.39
N PHE A 163 -14.27 -25.68 -4.61
CA PHE A 163 -13.54 -26.84 -5.13
C PHE A 163 -12.90 -26.58 -6.49
N MET A 164 -13.65 -26.01 -7.45
CA MET A 164 -13.12 -25.71 -8.79
C MET A 164 -12.04 -24.63 -8.76
N THR A 165 -12.21 -23.60 -7.92
CA THR A 165 -11.22 -22.54 -7.73
C THR A 165 -9.94 -23.09 -7.11
N MET A 166 -10.04 -24.03 -6.17
CA MET A 166 -8.89 -24.72 -5.58
C MET A 166 -8.10 -25.50 -6.64
N ILE A 167 -8.78 -26.27 -7.50
CA ILE A 167 -8.13 -26.99 -8.61
C ILE A 167 -7.43 -26.00 -9.55
N ALA A 168 -8.10 -24.92 -9.94
CA ALA A 168 -7.51 -23.87 -10.78
C ALA A 168 -6.25 -23.28 -10.14
N ALA A 169 -6.29 -22.97 -8.84
CA ALA A 169 -5.14 -22.46 -8.09
C ALA A 169 -3.96 -23.44 -8.07
N ILE A 170 -4.22 -24.74 -7.83
CA ILE A 170 -3.18 -25.78 -7.87
C ILE A 170 -2.50 -25.80 -9.24
N ASN A 171 -3.28 -25.80 -10.33
CA ASN A 171 -2.73 -25.80 -11.68
C ASN A 171 -1.95 -24.51 -11.99
N ILE A 172 -2.42 -23.35 -11.52
CA ILE A 172 -1.68 -22.09 -11.65
C ILE A 172 -0.31 -22.18 -10.97
N HIS A 173 -0.24 -22.79 -9.78
CA HIS A 173 1.03 -23.03 -9.08
C HIS A 173 1.92 -24.03 -9.81
N LEU A 174 1.35 -25.10 -10.39
CA LEU A 174 2.10 -26.07 -11.19
C LEU A 174 2.70 -25.41 -12.43
N ASP A 175 1.95 -24.59 -13.17
CA ASP A 175 2.46 -23.86 -14.34
C ASP A 175 3.60 -22.92 -13.96
N ALA A 176 3.45 -22.20 -12.84
CA ALA A 176 4.51 -21.33 -12.33
C ALA A 176 5.77 -22.13 -11.96
N ARG A 177 5.61 -23.32 -11.36
CA ARG A 177 6.71 -24.22 -11.04
C ARG A 177 7.41 -24.74 -12.29
N LEU A 178 6.66 -25.23 -13.28
CA LEU A 178 7.18 -25.71 -14.56
C LEU A 178 8.01 -24.64 -15.27
N LYS A 179 7.50 -23.39 -15.29
CA LYS A 179 8.20 -22.25 -15.89
C LYS A 179 9.53 -21.93 -15.20
N VAL A 180 9.63 -22.13 -13.89
CA VAL A 180 10.85 -21.89 -13.11
C VAL A 180 11.83 -23.07 -13.21
N SER A 181 11.33 -24.31 -13.17
CA SER A 181 12.19 -25.49 -13.21
C SER A 181 12.71 -25.81 -14.61
N GLY A 182 12.14 -25.22 -15.67
CA GLY A 182 12.48 -25.56 -17.06
C GLY A 182 12.16 -27.01 -17.42
N PHE A 183 11.37 -27.68 -16.57
CA PHE A 183 11.05 -29.08 -16.71
C PHE A 183 10.00 -29.27 -17.80
N SER A 184 10.30 -30.11 -18.78
CA SER A 184 9.34 -30.55 -19.79
C SER A 184 8.98 -31.99 -19.54
N ILE A 185 7.68 -32.32 -19.57
CA ILE A 185 7.21 -33.71 -19.55
C ILE A 185 7.75 -34.50 -20.75
N LEU A 186 8.09 -33.81 -21.85
CA LEU A 186 8.74 -34.46 -23.00
C LEU A 186 10.08 -35.10 -22.62
N ASN A 187 10.78 -34.55 -21.62
CA ASN A 187 12.05 -35.11 -21.13
C ASN A 187 11.87 -36.44 -20.39
N LEU A 188 10.63 -36.87 -20.10
CA LEU A 188 10.32 -38.18 -19.49
C LEU A 188 9.84 -39.22 -20.52
N LEU A 189 9.61 -38.81 -21.77
CA LEU A 189 9.13 -39.67 -22.85
C LEU A 189 10.26 -40.15 -23.78
N GLU A 190 11.50 -39.73 -23.51
CA GLU A 190 12.75 -40.31 -24.04
C GLU A 190 13.31 -41.35 -23.05
#